data_AF-A0AA41DK46-F1
#
_entry.id   AF-A0AA41DK46-F1
#
_cell.length_a   1.000
_cell.length_b   1.000
_cell.length_c   1.000
_cell.angle_alpha   90.00
_cell.angle_beta   90.00
_cell.angle_gamma   90.00
#
_symmetry.space_group_name_H-M   'P 1'
#
loop_
_entity.id
_entity.type
_entity.pdbx_description
1 polymer ?
#
loop_
_entity_poly.entity_id
_entity_poly.type
_entity_poly.pdbx_seq_one_letter_code
_entity_poly.pdbx_strand_id
1 'polypeptide(L)'
;MIIDGEITLKSGFRYQVELHSVRTDSIGNLHGGKFKNDTDFQAQLETDARDAGSWKAIQEMSIQFDYRSNTFDCDILVQDVFNDFPSFKVIKVRAM
;
A
#
# COMPACT_ATOMS: atom_id res chain seq x y z
N MET A 1 12.80 -4.50 10.59
CA MET A 1 11.86 -3.75 11.44
C MET A 1 10.52 -3.91 10.77
N ILE A 2 9.56 -4.46 11.50
CA ILE A 2 8.18 -4.61 11.07
C ILE A 2 7.46 -3.32 11.46
N ILE A 3 6.74 -2.71 10.53
CA ILE A 3 5.91 -1.53 10.78
C ILE A 3 4.50 -1.89 10.37
N ASP A 4 3.54 -1.77 11.28
CA ASP A 4 2.14 -1.98 10.95
C ASP A 4 1.60 -0.75 10.21
N GLY A 5 0.85 -1.00 9.14
CA GLY A 5 0.19 0.02 8.36
C GLY A 5 -1.23 -0.39 7.97
N GLU A 6 -2.00 0.55 7.45
CA GLU A 6 -3.33 0.32 6.91
C GLU A 6 -3.33 0.65 5.41
N ILE A 7 -3.70 -0.32 4.58
CA ILE A 7 -4.00 -0.08 3.17
C ILE A 7 -5.51 0.07 3.00
N THR A 8 -5.92 1.15 2.32
CA THR A 8 -7.28 1.36 1.86
C THR A 8 -7.34 1.18 0.34
N LEU A 9 -8.16 0.23 -0.11
CA LEU A 9 -8.45 -0.05 -1.51
C LEU A 9 -9.37 1.02 -2.12
N LYS A 10 -9.44 1.12 -3.46
CA LYS A 10 -10.38 2.03 -4.14
C LYS A 10 -11.85 1.73 -3.85
N SER A 11 -12.16 0.46 -3.60
CA SER A 11 -13.47 -0.02 -3.15
C SER A 11 -13.85 0.46 -1.75
N GLY A 12 -12.90 1.03 -1.00
CA GLY A 12 -13.08 1.53 0.37
C GLY A 12 -12.79 0.49 1.46
N PHE A 13 -12.47 -0.75 1.09
CA PHE A 13 -12.03 -1.76 2.06
C PHE A 13 -10.67 -1.41 2.65
N ARG A 14 -10.51 -1.71 3.94
CA ARG A 14 -9.33 -1.38 4.74
C ARG A 14 -8.70 -2.64 5.30
N TYR A 15 -7.39 -2.73 5.21
CA TYR A 15 -6.61 -3.89 5.66
C TYR A 15 -5.39 -3.45 6.43
N GLN A 16 -5.16 -4.10 7.57
CA GLN A 16 -3.89 -4.00 8.27
C GLN A 16 -2.85 -4.79 7.49
N VAL A 17 -1.67 -4.20 7.27
CA VAL A 17 -0.57 -4.81 6.52
C VAL A 17 0.74 -4.62 7.25
N GLU A 18 1.63 -5.58 7.05
CA GLU A 18 2.97 -5.56 7.62
C GLU A 18 3.97 -4.98 6.61
N LEU A 19 4.53 -3.81 6.89
CA LEU A 19 5.58 -3.22 6.05
C LEU A 19 6.92 -3.92 6.31
N HIS A 20 7.39 -4.66 5.31
CA HIS A 20 8.68 -5.33 5.31
C HIS A 20 9.85 -4.37 5.04
N SER A 21 9.61 -3.34 4.24
CA SER A 21 10.63 -2.33 3.95
C SER A 21 9.99 -1.01 3.60
N VAL A 22 10.65 0.08 4.01
CA VAL A 22 10.27 1.45 3.70
C VAL A 22 11.48 2.14 3.09
N ARG A 23 11.28 2.83 1.96
CA ARG A 23 12.32 3.57 1.24
C ARG A 23 12.10 5.06 1.50
N THR A 24 12.98 5.64 2.31
CA THR A 24 13.03 7.09 2.54
C THR A 24 14.31 7.69 1.98
N ASP A 25 14.27 8.96 1.59
CA ASP A 25 15.49 9.71 1.28
C ASP A 25 16.19 10.23 2.56
N SER A 26 17.31 10.94 2.39
CA SER A 26 18.13 11.48 3.48
C SER A 26 17.44 12.57 4.31
N ILE A 27 16.37 13.16 3.79
CA ILE A 27 15.58 14.20 4.47
C ILE A 27 14.25 13.67 5.02
N GLY A 28 13.98 12.36 4.85
CA GLY A 28 12.86 11.66 5.48
C GLY A 28 11.61 11.52 4.62
N ASN A 29 11.64 11.90 3.33
CA ASN A 29 10.47 11.72 2.47
C ASN A 29 10.30 10.25 2.08
N LEU A 30 9.06 9.79 2.06
CA LEU A 30 8.70 8.45 1.64
C LEU A 30 8.63 8.33 0.11
N HIS A 31 9.35 7.37 -0.45
CA HIS A 31 9.34 7.07 -1.90
C HIS A 31 8.64 5.76 -2.23
N GLY A 32 8.55 4.83 -1.28
CA GLY A 32 7.91 3.54 -1.49
C GLY A 32 8.32 2.51 -0.46
N GLY A 33 8.07 1.25 -0.77
CA GLY A 33 8.37 0.15 0.14
C GLY A 33 7.87 -1.18 -0.36
N LYS A 34 7.79 -2.13 0.56
CA LYS A 34 7.14 -3.43 0.37
C LYS A 34 6.32 -3.75 1.60
N PHE A 35 5.13 -4.30 1.39
CA PHE A 35 4.28 -4.81 2.46
C PHE A 35 4.01 -6.29 2.24
N LYS A 36 3.67 -7.00 3.30
CA LYS A 36 3.24 -8.38 3.25
C LYS A 36 1.80 -8.44 2.77
N ASN A 37 1.57 -9.36 1.85
CA ASN A 37 0.28 -9.58 1.25
C ASN A 37 -0.40 -10.79 1.87
N ASP A 38 -1.58 -10.57 2.44
CA ASP A 38 -2.34 -11.62 3.12
C ASP A 38 -3.45 -12.16 2.22
N THR A 39 -3.88 -13.40 2.46
CA THR A 39 -4.85 -14.10 1.59
C THR A 39 -6.18 -13.36 1.45
N ASP A 40 -6.68 -12.76 2.54
CA ASP A 40 -7.95 -12.02 2.52
C ASP A 40 -7.86 -10.74 1.67
N PHE A 41 -6.70 -10.08 1.69
CA PHE A 41 -6.42 -8.91 0.85
C PHE A 41 -6.37 -9.31 -0.63
N GLN A 42 -5.70 -10.42 -0.96
CA GLN A 42 -5.66 -10.95 -2.32
C GLN A 42 -7.05 -11.28 -2.87
N ALA A 43 -7.87 -11.98 -2.08
CA ALA A 43 -9.23 -12.35 -2.49
C ALA A 43 -10.11 -11.12 -2.78
N GLN A 44 -9.98 -10.06 -2.00
CA GLN A 44 -10.69 -8.80 -2.25
C GLN A 44 -10.19 -8.12 -3.52
N LEU A 45 -8.88 -8.08 -3.76
CA LEU A 45 -8.31 -7.51 -4.97
C LEU A 45 -8.76 -8.22 -6.24
N GLU A 46 -8.88 -9.54 -6.21
CA GLU A 46 -9.43 -10.32 -7.32
C GLU A 46 -10.89 -9.95 -7.60
N THR A 47 -11.68 -9.74 -6.54
CA THR A 47 -13.07 -9.30 -6.65
C THR A 47 -13.15 -7.90 -7.27
N ASP A 48 -12.39 -6.94 -6.73
CA ASP A 48 -12.38 -5.56 -7.22
C ASP A 48 -11.89 -5.47 -8.68
N ALA A 49 -10.88 -6.24 -9.05
CA ALA A 49 -10.35 -6.26 -10.42
C ALA A 49 -11.36 -6.83 -11.41
N ARG A 50 -12.12 -7.86 -11.00
CA ARG A 50 -13.22 -8.42 -11.79
C ARG A 50 -14.33 -7.40 -11.98
N ASP A 51 -14.73 -6.70 -10.91
CA ASP A 51 -15.82 -5.72 -10.94
C ASP A 51 -15.44 -4.46 -11.75
N ALA A 52 -14.18 -4.02 -11.66
CA ALA A 52 -13.65 -2.92 -12.48
C ALA A 52 -13.30 -3.34 -13.92
N GLY A 53 -13.31 -4.63 -14.23
CA GLY A 53 -12.89 -5.19 -15.53
C GLY A 53 -11.41 -4.94 -15.87
N SER A 54 -10.56 -4.60 -14.89
CA SER A 54 -9.16 -4.28 -15.11
C SER A 54 -8.29 -4.44 -13.87
N TRP A 55 -7.24 -5.26 -13.97
CA TRP A 55 -6.19 -5.37 -12.95
C TRP A 55 -5.43 -4.07 -12.68
N LYS A 56 -5.42 -3.13 -13.64
CA LYS A 56 -4.79 -1.82 -13.43
C LYS A 56 -5.60 -0.96 -12.46
N ALA A 57 -6.92 -1.18 -12.37
CA ALA A 57 -7.78 -0.40 -11.50
C ALA A 57 -7.42 -0.57 -10.02
N ILE A 58 -6.92 -1.75 -9.63
CA ILE A 58 -6.57 -2.11 -8.26
C ILE A 58 -5.13 -1.77 -7.86
N GLN A 59 -4.31 -1.24 -8.78
CA GLN A 59 -2.90 -0.92 -8.47
C GLN A 59 -2.75 0.37 -7.65
N GLU A 60 -3.71 1.28 -7.76
CA GLU A 60 -3.70 2.54 -7.03
C GLU A 60 -4.49 2.38 -5.73
N MET A 61 -3.84 2.66 -4.60
CA MET A 61 -4.39 2.51 -3.25
C MET A 61 -3.93 3.67 -2.38
N SER A 62 -4.42 3.73 -1.15
CA SER A 62 -3.81 4.57 -0.10
C SER A 62 -3.23 3.72 1.01
N ILE A 63 -2.13 4.17 1.60
CA ILE A 63 -1.51 3.54 2.77
C ILE A 63 -1.27 4.57 3.86
N GLN A 64 -1.54 4.17 5.10
CA GLN A 64 -1.25 4.95 6.29
C GLN A 64 -0.37 4.15 7.26
N PHE A 65 0.69 4.74 7.82
CA PHE A 65 1.52 4.09 8.84
C PHE A 65 2.40 5.11 9.59
N ASP A 66 2.89 4.70 10.76
CA ASP A 66 3.82 5.50 11.57
C ASP A 66 5.27 5.03 11.38
N TYR A 67 6.17 5.95 11.06
CA TYR A 67 7.60 5.66 10.94
C TYR A 67 8.47 6.83 11.39
N ARG A 68 9.41 6.54 12.33
CA ARG A 68 10.35 7.54 12.89
C ARG A 68 9.65 8.80 13.42
N SER A 69 8.56 8.63 14.17
CA SER A 69 7.74 9.72 14.73
C SER A 69 7.00 10.58 13.69
N ASN A 70 6.88 10.10 12.44
CA ASN A 70 6.05 10.72 11.42
C ASN A 70 4.92 9.77 11.05
N THR A 71 3.72 10.32 10.88
CA THR A 71 2.59 9.61 10.28
C THR A 71 2.59 9.89 8.79
N PHE A 72 2.65 8.83 7.99
CA PHE A 72 2.53 8.92 6.54
C PHE A 72 1.10 8.53 6.17
N ASP A 73 0.43 9.38 5.38
CA ASP A 73 -0.79 9.04 4.65
C ASP A 73 -0.53 9.34 3.17
N CYS A 74 -0.53 8.31 2.33
CA CYS A 74 -0.02 8.39 0.96
C CYS A 74 -0.91 7.65 -0.02
N ASP A 75 -1.12 8.25 -1.18
CA ASP A 75 -1.54 7.54 -2.38
C ASP A 75 -0.34 6.78 -2.94
N ILE A 76 -0.53 5.50 -3.23
CA ILE A 76 0.51 4.58 -3.68
C ILE A 76 0.11 3.85 -4.96
N LEU A 77 1.11 3.50 -5.76
CA LEU A 77 1.00 2.58 -6.87
C LEU A 77 1.70 1.28 -6.50
N VAL A 78 0.93 0.19 -6.44
CA VAL A 78 1.41 -1.15 -6.13
C VAL A 78 1.76 -1.91 -7.41
N GLN A 79 2.97 -2.47 -7.43
CA GLN A 79 3.48 -3.33 -8.49
C GLN A 79 3.47 -4.78 -8.00
N ASP A 80 3.12 -5.69 -8.91
CA ASP A 80 3.03 -7.13 -8.63
C ASP A 80 2.15 -7.45 -7.42
N VAL A 81 0.91 -6.92 -7.43
CA VAL A 81 -0.03 -6.89 -6.28
C VAL A 81 -0.40 -8.28 -5.72
N PHE A 82 -0.15 -9.36 -6.45
CA PHE A 82 -0.42 -10.75 -6.03
C PHE A 82 0.84 -11.50 -5.55
N ASN A 83 1.98 -10.82 -5.47
CA ASN A 83 3.18 -11.38 -4.87
C ASN A 83 3.03 -11.42 -3.34
N ASP A 84 3.87 -12.18 -2.63
CA ASP A 84 3.87 -12.23 -1.16
C ASP A 84 4.33 -10.88 -0.57
N PHE A 85 5.24 -10.21 -1.28
CA PHE A 85 5.81 -8.92 -0.91
C PHE A 85 5.72 -7.91 -2.05
N PRO A 86 4.51 -7.46 -2.42
CA PRO A 86 4.31 -6.45 -3.44
C PRO A 86 5.10 -5.19 -3.08
N SER A 87 5.60 -4.52 -4.12
CA SER A 87 6.30 -3.25 -3.95
C SER A 87 5.36 -2.10 -4.26
N PHE A 88 5.47 -1.02 -3.51
CA PHE A 88 4.71 0.18 -3.78
C PHE A 88 5.63 1.38 -3.99
N LYS A 89 5.13 2.34 -4.77
CA LYS A 89 5.71 3.67 -4.94
C LYS A 89 4.72 4.71 -4.47
N VAL A 90 5.21 5.75 -3.80
CA VAL A 90 4.36 6.90 -3.46
C VAL A 90 4.07 7.70 -4.71
N ILE A 91 2.78 7.96 -4.95
CA ILE A 91 2.30 8.87 -5.98
C ILE A 91 2.17 10.27 -5.38
N LYS A 92 1.56 10.36 -4.20
CA LYS A 92 1.26 11.61 -3.52
C LYS A 92 1.21 11.38 -2.01
N VAL A 93 1.81 12.28 -1.25
CA VAL A 93 1.57 12.38 0.19
C VAL A 93 0.27 13.18 0.39
N ARG A 94 -0.71 12.59 1.07
CA ARG A 94 -1.93 13.30 1.46
C ARG A 94 -1.53 14.23 2.60
N ALA A 95 -1.86 15.52 2.47
CA ALA A 95 -1.48 16.52 3.47
C ALA A 95 -2.08 16.12 4.83
N MET A 96 -1.24 16.21 5.87
CA MET A 96 -1.63 16.03 7.27
C MET A 96 -2.72 17.03 7.70
#